data_AF-A0A251UGA9-F1
#
_entry.id   AF-A0A251UGA9-F1
#
_cell.length_a   1.000
_cell.length_b   1.000
_cell.length_c   1.000
_cell.angle_alpha   90.00
_cell.angle_beta   90.00
_cell.angle_gamma   90.00
#
_symmetry.space_group_name_H-M   'P 1'
#
loop_
_entity.id
_entity.type
_entity.pdbx_description
1 polymer ?
#
loop_
_entity_poly.entity_id
_entity_poly.type
_entity_poly.pdbx_seq_one_letter_code
_entity_poly.pdbx_strand_id
1 'polypeptide(L)'
;MSFSYSSIGLGLGFAQVIENGNIVGSVIGVLAVSVANKLWLTFQALRDIAFAYPYALILLEIQDNVKSPPAENSITKRVSAIAMVVTAIFYLGCGCFGYAAFGNDTPGNLLTGFGFYEPYWLISFANPCILIYMLGGYQVNLHYFTSTLSLF
;
A
#
# COMPACT_ATOMS: atom_id res chain seq x y z
N MET A 1 -3.12 2.64 1.18
CA MET A 1 -3.76 2.27 -0.12
C MET A 1 -5.27 2.29 0.04
N SER A 2 -6.02 2.60 -1.03
CA SER A 2 -7.49 2.49 -1.02
C SER A 2 -7.90 1.01 -0.97
N PHE A 3 -8.87 0.67 -0.10
CA PHE A 3 -9.35 -0.70 0.10
C PHE A 3 -9.88 -1.34 -1.19
N SER A 4 -10.64 -0.59 -1.99
CA SER A 4 -11.18 -1.07 -3.26
C SER A 4 -10.06 -1.35 -4.25
N TYR A 5 -9.08 -0.45 -4.32
CA TYR A 5 -7.92 -0.59 -5.21
C TYR A 5 -7.08 -1.83 -4.85
N SER A 6 -6.77 -2.05 -3.56
CA SER A 6 -5.99 -3.22 -3.13
C SER A 6 -6.76 -4.53 -3.28
N SER A 7 -8.08 -4.52 -3.04
CA SER A 7 -8.91 -5.72 -3.21
C SER A 7 -8.98 -6.16 -4.68
N ILE A 8 -9.15 -5.19 -5.60
CA ILE A 8 -9.14 -5.45 -7.05
C ILE A 8 -7.76 -5.91 -7.50
N GLY A 9 -6.68 -5.22 -7.09
CA GLY A 9 -5.32 -5.59 -7.45
C GLY A 9 -4.92 -6.98 -6.95
N LEU A 10 -5.31 -7.34 -5.73
CA LEU A 10 -5.09 -8.67 -5.16
C LEU A 10 -5.86 -9.74 -5.96
N GLY A 11 -7.14 -9.49 -6.24
CA GLY A 11 -7.97 -10.41 -7.01
C GLY A 11 -7.44 -10.67 -8.43
N LEU A 12 -7.07 -9.60 -9.14
CA LEU A 12 -6.49 -9.70 -10.48
C LEU A 12 -5.11 -10.37 -10.46
N GLY A 13 -4.25 -10.03 -9.50
CA GLY A 13 -2.96 -10.71 -9.32
C GLY A 13 -3.12 -12.19 -9.06
N PHE A 14 -4.06 -12.58 -8.21
CA PHE A 14 -4.35 -13.99 -7.95
C PHE A 14 -4.89 -14.71 -9.19
N ALA A 15 -5.83 -14.09 -9.92
CA ALA A 15 -6.38 -14.65 -11.16
C ALA A 15 -5.28 -14.86 -12.22
N GLN A 16 -4.40 -13.89 -12.40
CA GLN A 16 -3.28 -13.96 -13.34
C GLN A 16 -2.27 -15.06 -12.98
N VAL A 17 -1.99 -15.26 -11.68
CA VAL A 17 -1.12 -16.37 -11.24
C VAL A 17 -1.73 -17.72 -11.61
N ILE A 18 -3.06 -17.87 -11.48
CA ILE A 18 -3.76 -19.10 -11.89
C ILE A 18 -3.70 -19.27 -13.41
N GLU A 19 -3.97 -18.21 -14.17
CA GLU A 19 -3.96 -18.24 -15.64
C GLU A 19 -2.57 -18.57 -16.19
N ASN A 20 -1.52 -17.98 -15.62
CA ASN A 20 -0.14 -18.24 -16.02
C ASN A 20 0.27 -19.71 -15.76
N GLY A 21 -0.38 -20.40 -14.81
CA GLY A 21 -0.08 -21.78 -14.43
C GLY A 21 1.29 -21.98 -13.77
N ASN A 22 2.08 -20.92 -13.61
CA ASN A 22 3.39 -20.91 -12.99
C ASN A 22 3.69 -19.54 -12.36
N ILE A 23 4.58 -19.51 -11.38
CA ILE A 23 5.06 -18.29 -10.73
C ILE A 23 6.16 -17.70 -11.62
N VAL A 24 5.92 -16.52 -12.18
CA VAL A 24 6.86 -15.80 -13.07
C VAL A 24 7.97 -15.13 -12.25
N GLY A 25 7.68 -14.74 -11.01
CA GLY A 25 8.65 -14.16 -10.09
C GLY A 25 9.78 -15.12 -9.70
N SER A 26 10.99 -14.57 -9.53
CA SER A 26 12.17 -15.33 -9.11
C SER A 26 12.52 -15.06 -7.65
N VAL A 27 12.92 -16.10 -6.92
CA VAL A 27 13.38 -15.98 -5.51
C VAL A 27 14.67 -15.15 -5.41
N ILE A 28 15.45 -15.07 -6.49
CA ILE A 28 16.70 -14.30 -6.55
C ILE A 28 16.43 -12.78 -6.66
N GLY A 29 15.22 -12.42 -7.08
CA GLY A 29 14.78 -11.05 -7.34
C GLY A 29 15.31 -10.49 -8.67
N VAL A 30 15.31 -9.17 -8.77
CA VAL A 30 15.81 -8.45 -9.95
C VAL A 30 17.29 -8.73 -10.15
N LEU A 31 17.65 -9.10 -11.38
CA LEU A 31 19.05 -9.25 -11.80
C LEU A 31 19.67 -7.85 -11.91
N ALA A 32 20.65 -7.56 -11.07
CA ALA A 32 21.38 -6.30 -11.09
C ALA A 32 22.79 -6.52 -11.66
N VAL A 33 23.25 -5.57 -12.47
CA VAL A 33 24.57 -5.59 -13.13
C VAL A 33 25.72 -5.59 -12.10
N SER A 34 25.49 -5.05 -10.90
CA SER A 34 26.47 -5.00 -9.81
C SER A 34 25.83 -5.24 -8.44
N VAL A 35 26.64 -5.71 -7.48
CA VAL A 35 26.21 -5.90 -6.09
C VAL A 35 25.75 -4.58 -5.46
N ALA A 36 26.43 -3.47 -5.78
CA ALA A 36 26.05 -2.14 -5.31
C ALA A 36 24.66 -1.72 -5.80
N ASN A 37 24.34 -1.96 -7.07
CA ASN A 37 23.00 -1.68 -7.61
C ASN A 37 21.94 -2.57 -6.96
N LYS A 38 22.27 -3.84 -6.69
CA LYS A 38 21.33 -4.74 -5.99
C LYS A 38 21.03 -4.23 -4.58
N LEU A 39 22.06 -3.82 -3.83
CA LEU A 39 21.90 -3.24 -2.49
C LEU A 39 21.08 -1.95 -2.53
N TRP A 40 21.35 -1.09 -3.51
CA TRP A 40 20.60 0.15 -3.70
C TRP A 40 19.11 -0.09 -3.93
N LEU A 41 18.76 -1.01 -4.83
CA LEU A 41 17.37 -1.39 -5.09
C LEU A 41 16.69 -1.99 -3.85
N THR A 42 17.41 -2.78 -3.05
CA THR A 42 16.90 -3.31 -1.79
C THR A 42 16.61 -2.19 -0.78
N PHE A 43 17.50 -1.21 -0.63
CA PHE A 43 17.25 -0.06 0.24
C PHE A 43 16.09 0.80 -0.26
N GLN A 44 15.95 0.96 -1.57
CA GLN A 44 14.82 1.65 -2.17
C GLN A 44 13.49 0.95 -1.85
N ALA A 45 13.44 -0.38 -2.01
CA ALA A 45 12.27 -1.16 -1.63
C ALA A 45 11.97 -1.04 -0.12
N LEU A 46 13.00 -1.09 0.73
CA LEU A 46 12.84 -0.93 2.17
C LEU A 46 12.28 0.45 2.54
N ARG A 47 12.76 1.51 1.87
CA ARG A 47 12.22 2.87 2.02
C ARG A 47 10.75 2.93 1.62
N ASP A 48 10.39 2.33 0.49
CA ASP A 48 9.01 2.36 -0.01
C ASP A 48 8.06 1.60 0.93
N ILE A 49 8.52 0.48 1.53
CA ILE A 49 7.80 -0.22 2.61
C ILE A 49 7.66 0.67 3.84
N ALA A 50 8.74 1.29 4.31
CA ALA A 50 8.71 2.15 5.50
C ALA A 50 7.75 3.34 5.31
N PHE A 51 7.74 3.94 4.12
CA PHE A 51 6.83 5.03 3.77
C PHE A 51 5.36 4.59 3.72
N ALA A 52 5.08 3.34 3.34
CA ALA A 52 3.72 2.81 3.30
C ALA A 52 3.08 2.62 4.69
N TYR A 53 3.88 2.58 5.77
CA TYR A 53 3.40 2.37 7.14
C TYR A 53 3.72 3.56 8.08
N PRO A 54 2.92 4.63 8.08
CA PRO A 54 3.07 5.76 9.01
C PRO A 54 2.56 5.44 10.43
N TYR A 55 2.77 4.21 10.92
CA TYR A 55 2.18 3.73 12.17
C TYR A 55 2.59 4.57 13.38
N ALA A 56 3.87 4.97 13.45
CA ALA A 56 4.37 5.77 14.55
C ALA A 56 3.63 7.11 14.67
N LEU A 57 3.30 7.74 13.54
CA LEU A 57 2.57 9.01 13.51
C LEU A 57 1.12 8.83 13.96
N ILE A 58 0.43 7.83 13.41
CA ILE A 58 -0.97 7.53 13.77
C ILE A 58 -1.09 7.16 15.25
N LEU A 59 -0.15 6.36 15.77
CA LEU A 59 -0.17 5.95 17.17
C LEU A 59 0.06 7.13 18.11
N LEU A 60 0.95 8.06 17.75
CA LEU A 60 1.17 9.29 18.52
C LEU A 60 -0.05 10.22 18.47
N GLU A 61 -0.67 10.43 17.31
CA GLU A 61 -1.89 11.23 17.15
C GLU A 61 -3.07 10.68 17.96
N ILE A 62 -3.25 9.35 17.96
CA ILE A 62 -4.29 8.69 18.75
C ILE A 62 -4.02 8.84 20.24
N GLN A 63 -2.74 8.79 20.65
CA GLN A 63 -2.38 8.97 22.05
C GLN A 63 -2.53 10.41 22.52
N ASP A 64 -2.33 11.39 21.64
CA ASP A 64 -2.47 12.82 21.96
C ASP A 64 -3.94 13.27 21.98
N ASN A 65 -4.80 12.71 21.12
CA ASN A 65 -6.23 13.06 21.07
C ASN A 65 -7.07 12.44 22.19
N VAL A 66 -6.69 11.28 22.73
CA VAL A 66 -7.51 10.57 23.73
C VAL A 66 -7.10 10.97 25.15
N LYS A 67 -7.61 12.11 25.62
CA LYS A 67 -7.66 12.49 27.05
C LYS A 67 -8.77 11.76 27.85
N SER A 68 -9.27 10.63 27.35
CA SER A 68 -10.48 9.92 27.83
C SER A 68 -10.15 8.76 28.79
N PRO A 69 -11.09 8.29 29.64
CA PRO A 69 -10.81 7.37 30.75
C PRO A 69 -10.21 6.01 30.31
N PRO A 70 -9.49 5.31 31.19
CA PRO A 70 -8.56 4.22 30.86
C PRO A 70 -9.14 3.04 30.08
N ALA A 71 -10.45 2.84 30.07
CA ALA A 71 -11.11 1.77 29.31
C ALA A 71 -11.12 2.03 27.79
N GLU A 72 -11.27 3.28 27.36
CA GLU A 72 -11.43 3.67 25.95
C GLU A 72 -10.09 3.64 25.19
N ASN A 73 -8.99 3.93 25.89
CA ASN A 73 -7.62 3.87 25.35
C ASN A 73 -7.22 2.48 24.83
N SER A 74 -7.75 1.41 25.43
CA SER A 74 -7.42 0.04 25.04
C SER A 74 -8.12 -0.39 23.74
N ILE A 75 -9.36 0.06 23.53
CA ILE A 75 -10.17 -0.27 22.36
C ILE A 75 -9.62 0.43 21.13
N THR A 76 -9.33 1.73 21.22
CA THR A 76 -8.80 2.51 20.08
C THR A 76 -7.43 2.01 19.63
N LYS A 77 -6.55 1.64 20.58
CA LYS A 77 -5.25 1.00 20.28
C LYS A 77 -5.44 -0.35 19.58
N ARG A 78 -6.39 -1.17 20.05
CA ARG A 78 -6.69 -2.48 19.45
C ARG A 78 -7.25 -2.33 18.03
N VAL A 79 -8.18 -1.40 17.80
CA VAL A 79 -8.74 -1.11 16.47
C VAL A 79 -7.65 -0.65 15.51
N SER A 80 -6.75 0.21 15.96
CA SER A 80 -5.62 0.69 15.16
C SER A 80 -4.64 -0.43 14.82
N ALA A 81 -4.32 -1.30 15.78
CA ALA A 81 -3.48 -2.47 15.54
C ALA A 81 -4.11 -3.43 14.52
N ILE A 82 -5.42 -3.68 14.60
CA ILE A 82 -6.14 -4.51 13.62
C ILE A 82 -6.10 -3.87 12.24
N ALA A 83 -6.36 -2.56 12.14
CA ALA A 83 -6.30 -1.83 10.86
C ALA A 83 -4.92 -1.94 10.20
N MET A 84 -3.85 -1.90 10.98
CA MET A 84 -2.48 -2.09 10.50
C MET A 84 -2.22 -3.51 10.00
N VAL A 85 -2.65 -4.52 10.75
CA VAL A 85 -2.51 -5.93 10.34
C VAL A 85 -3.26 -6.19 9.03
N VAL A 86 -4.49 -5.70 8.92
CA VAL A 86 -5.30 -5.81 7.70
C VAL A 86 -4.58 -5.11 6.54
N THR A 87 -4.12 -3.88 6.75
CA THR A 87 -3.37 -3.13 5.74
C THR A 87 -2.11 -3.86 5.30
N ALA A 88 -1.39 -4.50 6.23
CA ALA A 88 -0.19 -5.26 5.93
C ALA A 88 -0.47 -6.51 5.09
N ILE A 89 -1.56 -7.21 5.39
CA ILE A 89 -2.02 -8.36 4.58
C ILE A 89 -2.34 -7.91 3.16
N PHE A 90 -3.02 -6.77 2.98
CA PHE A 90 -3.32 -6.25 1.64
C PHE A 90 -2.06 -5.84 0.87
N TYR A 91 -1.12 -5.12 1.51
CA TYR A 91 0.14 -4.74 0.86
C TYR A 91 0.99 -5.95 0.48
N LEU A 92 1.15 -6.91 1.38
CA LEU A 92 1.87 -8.15 1.12
C LEU A 92 1.16 -8.98 0.04
N GLY A 93 -0.16 -9.13 0.11
CA GLY A 93 -0.93 -9.87 -0.88
C GLY A 93 -0.79 -9.27 -2.28
N CYS A 94 -0.98 -7.95 -2.43
CA CYS A 94 -0.81 -7.27 -3.71
C CYS A 94 0.63 -7.38 -4.23
N GLY A 95 1.63 -7.22 -3.35
CA GLY A 95 3.04 -7.35 -3.71
C GLY A 95 3.42 -8.76 -4.13
N CYS A 96 3.02 -9.78 -3.36
CA CYS A 96 3.33 -11.18 -3.63
C CYS A 96 2.63 -11.69 -4.88
N PHE A 97 1.32 -11.46 -5.03
CA PHE A 97 0.59 -11.91 -6.22
C PHE A 97 0.95 -11.10 -7.45
N GLY A 98 1.20 -9.79 -7.32
CA GLY A 98 1.72 -8.97 -8.42
C GLY A 98 3.09 -9.46 -8.90
N TYR A 99 4.02 -9.73 -7.99
CA TYR A 99 5.33 -10.27 -8.33
C TYR A 99 5.26 -11.70 -8.87
N ALA A 100 4.36 -12.53 -8.36
CA ALA A 100 4.14 -13.88 -8.90
C ALA A 100 3.54 -13.86 -10.31
N ALA A 101 2.69 -12.87 -10.61
CA ALA A 101 2.05 -12.69 -11.91
C ALA A 101 2.98 -12.12 -12.97
N PHE A 102 3.78 -11.08 -12.65
CA PHE A 102 4.57 -10.33 -13.64
C PHE A 102 6.09 -10.45 -13.46
N GLY A 103 6.55 -10.99 -12.33
CA GLY A 103 7.98 -11.12 -12.04
C GLY A 103 8.71 -9.78 -12.04
N ASN A 104 9.85 -9.72 -12.74
CA ASN A 104 10.67 -8.51 -12.79
C ASN A 104 10.05 -7.37 -13.62
N ASP A 105 9.02 -7.67 -14.42
CA ASP A 105 8.27 -6.68 -15.20
C ASP A 105 7.06 -6.12 -14.43
N THR A 106 6.97 -6.38 -13.12
CA THR A 106 5.90 -5.85 -12.27
C THR A 106 5.92 -4.31 -12.30
N PRO A 107 4.83 -3.67 -12.73
CA PRO A 107 4.76 -2.22 -12.79
C PRO A 107 4.61 -1.61 -11.39
N GLY A 108 5.15 -0.41 -11.19
CA GLY A 108 5.05 0.31 -9.91
C GLY A 108 3.60 0.64 -9.50
N ASN A 109 2.68 0.71 -10.46
CA ASN A 109 1.24 0.70 -10.24
C ASN A 109 0.72 -0.67 -10.70
N LEU A 110 0.33 -1.53 -9.75
CA LEU A 110 -0.05 -2.91 -10.05
C LEU A 110 -1.18 -2.99 -11.10
N LEU A 111 -2.16 -2.06 -11.05
CA LEU A 111 -3.28 -2.05 -11.98
C LEU A 111 -2.90 -1.64 -13.41
N THR A 112 -1.76 -0.99 -13.65
CA THR A 112 -1.32 -0.72 -15.03
C THR A 112 -0.82 -1.97 -15.74
N GLY A 113 -0.38 -2.99 -14.99
CA GLY A 113 0.01 -4.29 -15.55
C GLY A 113 -1.18 -5.09 -16.08
N PHE A 114 -2.37 -4.81 -15.55
CA PHE A 114 -3.63 -5.42 -15.97
C PHE A 114 -4.37 -4.61 -17.04
N GLY A 115 -3.74 -3.60 -17.66
CA GLY A 115 -4.39 -2.68 -18.60
C GLY A 115 -5.06 -3.33 -19.82
N PHE A 116 -4.81 -4.62 -20.08
CA PHE A 116 -5.44 -5.45 -21.12
C PHE A 116 -6.28 -6.61 -20.57
N TYR A 117 -6.47 -6.69 -19.25
CA TYR A 117 -7.20 -7.79 -18.61
C TYR A 117 -8.71 -7.55 -18.72
N GLU A 118 -9.41 -8.49 -19.35
CA GLU A 118 -10.88 -8.50 -19.36
C GLU A 118 -11.37 -8.84 -17.95
N PRO A 119 -12.14 -7.97 -17.25
CA PRO A 119 -12.92 -6.83 -17.74
C PRO A 119 -12.32 -5.45 -17.37
N TYR A 120 -12.08 -4.63 -18.39
CA TYR A 120 -11.58 -3.24 -18.30
C TYR A 120 -12.37 -2.33 -17.34
N TRP A 121 -13.65 -2.62 -17.12
CA TRP A 121 -14.52 -1.84 -16.24
C TRP A 121 -14.03 -1.79 -14.79
N LEU A 122 -13.40 -2.87 -14.32
CA LEU A 122 -12.93 -2.95 -12.93
C LEU A 122 -11.77 -1.99 -12.65
N ILE A 123 -10.89 -1.81 -13.63
CA ILE A 123 -9.79 -0.83 -13.59
C ILE A 123 -10.34 0.59 -13.73
N SER A 124 -11.31 0.80 -14.63
CA SER A 124 -12.01 2.08 -14.77
C SER A 124 -12.75 2.50 -13.49
N PHE A 125 -13.21 1.57 -12.66
CA PHE A 125 -13.79 1.85 -11.35
C PHE A 125 -12.73 2.11 -10.27
N ALA A 126 -11.63 1.35 -10.27
CA ALA A 126 -10.56 1.48 -9.27
C ALA A 126 -9.79 2.82 -9.35
N ASN A 127 -9.60 3.34 -10.57
CA ASN A 127 -8.83 4.56 -10.80
C ASN A 127 -9.47 5.82 -10.18
N PRO A 128 -10.78 6.09 -10.30
CA PRO A 128 -11.44 7.16 -9.56
C PRO A 128 -11.36 6.97 -8.04
N CYS A 129 -11.47 5.74 -7.54
CA CYS A 129 -11.39 5.47 -6.10
C CYS A 129 -10.02 5.86 -5.50
N ILE A 130 -8.92 5.67 -6.24
CA ILE A 130 -7.60 6.12 -5.76
C ILE A 130 -7.47 7.65 -5.80
N LEU A 131 -8.08 8.32 -6.79
CA LEU A 131 -8.12 9.79 -6.84
C LEU A 131 -8.87 10.37 -5.64
N ILE A 132 -10.05 9.84 -5.31
CA ILE A 132 -10.84 10.28 -4.15
C ILE A 132 -10.07 10.04 -2.84
N TYR A 133 -9.42 8.87 -2.71
CA TYR A 133 -8.58 8.56 -1.55
C TYR A 133 -7.40 9.54 -1.41
N MET A 134 -6.73 9.89 -2.52
CA MET A 134 -5.63 10.86 -2.52
C MET A 134 -6.11 12.27 -2.21
N LEU A 135 -7.27 12.70 -2.73
CA LEU A 135 -7.86 13.99 -2.43
C LEU A 135 -8.17 14.15 -0.93
N GLY A 136 -8.73 13.10 -0.31
CA GLY A 136 -8.96 13.09 1.14
C GLY A 136 -7.66 13.23 1.93
N GLY A 137 -6.60 12.52 1.53
CA GLY A 137 -5.27 12.67 2.12
C GLY A 137 -4.69 14.07 1.95
N TYR A 138 -4.85 14.68 0.78
CA TYR A 138 -4.35 16.03 0.52
C TYR A 138 -5.07 17.09 1.35
N GLN A 139 -6.39 17.01 1.46
CA GLN A 139 -7.20 17.93 2.28
C GLN A 139 -6.75 17.94 3.75
N VAL A 140 -6.49 16.76 4.31
CA VAL A 140 -6.03 16.60 5.70
C VAL A 140 -4.62 17.19 5.86
N ASN A 141 -3.68 16.87 4.97
CA ASN A 141 -2.31 17.42 5.03
C ASN A 141 -2.27 18.95 4.89
N LEU A 142 -3.09 19.51 3.98
CA LEU A 142 -3.19 20.95 3.81
C LEU A 142 -3.72 21.62 5.10
N HIS A 143 -4.72 21.02 5.75
CA HIS A 143 -5.24 21.50 7.01
C HIS A 143 -4.16 21.51 8.10
N TYR A 144 -3.42 20.41 8.30
CA TYR A 144 -2.31 20.33 9.26
C TYR A 144 -1.21 21.37 8.98
N PHE A 145 -0.85 21.58 7.71
CA PHE A 145 0.14 22.58 7.34
C PHE A 145 -0.33 24.00 7.68
N THR A 146 -1.58 24.35 7.36
CA THR A 146 -2.14 25.67 7.71
C THR A 146 -2.24 25.90 9.21
N SER A 147 -2.65 24.88 9.99
CA SER A 147 -2.72 24.96 11.46
C SER A 147 -1.35 25.14 12.11
N THR A 148 -0.32 24.51 11.55
CA THR A 148 1.07 24.64 12.04
C THR A 148 1.64 26.02 11.71
N LEU A 149 1.35 26.56 10.52
CA LEU A 149 1.80 27.89 10.12
C LEU A 149 1.14 29.01 10.95
N SER A 150 -0.12 28.82 11.36
CA SER A 150 -0.85 29.79 12.21
C SER A 150 -0.37 29.85 13.67
N LEU A 151 0.53 28.94 14.07
CA LEU A 151 1.17 28.93 15.39
C LEU A 151 2.52 29.66 15.42
N PHE A 152 2.99 30.17 14.27
CA PHE A 152 4.18 31.01 14.13
C PHE A 152 3.79 32.44 13.75
#